data_AF-A0A318LHE7-F1
#
_entry.id   AF-A0A318LHE7-F1
#
_cell.length_a   1.000
_cell.length_b   1.000
_cell.length_c   1.000
_cell.angle_alpha   90.00
_cell.angle_beta   90.00
_cell.angle_gamma   90.00
#
_symmetry.space_group_name_H-M   'P 1'
#
loop_
_entity.id
_entity.type
_entity.pdbx_description
1 polymer ?
#
loop_
_entity_poly.entity_id
_entity_poly.type
_entity_poly.pdbx_seq_one_letter_code
_entity_poly.pdbx_strand_id
1 'polypeptide(L)' 'MRITVFRRLMADEFGAARSETLAKDHVLSGLGGRTVDEALEAGVPAKEIWQQVCAEFEIPAERR' A
#
# COMPACT_ATOMS: atom_id res chain seq x y z
N MET A 1 -4.56 3.88 10.76
CA MET A 1 -5.37 2.96 9.94
C MET A 1 -5.00 1.54 10.32
N ARG A 2 -5.97 0.61 10.40
CA ARG A 2 -5.71 -0.81 10.66
C ARG A 2 -5.31 -1.52 9.37
N ILE A 3 -4.42 -2.51 9.45
CA ILE A 3 -3.90 -3.27 8.28
C ILE A 3 -5.03 -3.89 7.46
N THR A 4 -6.09 -4.38 8.10
CA THR A 4 -7.27 -4.94 7.43
C THR A 4 -8.02 -3.92 6.57
N VAL A 5 -8.08 -2.65 6.99
CA VAL A 5 -8.70 -1.57 6.20
C VAL A 5 -7.82 -1.23 5.00
N PHE A 6 -6.51 -1.13 5.21
CA PHE A 6 -5.54 -0.92 4.13
C PHE A 6 -5.63 -2.00 3.05
N ARG A 7 -5.61 -3.29 3.45
CA ARG A 7 -5.74 -4.40 2.49
C ARG A 7 -7.06 -4.36 1.74
N ARG A 8 -8.15 -3.90 2.38
CA ARG A 8 -9.44 -3.70 1.71
C ARG A 8 -9.38 -2.56 0.67
N LEU A 9 -8.79 -1.42 1.00
CA LEU A 9 -8.62 -0.30 0.05
C LEU A 9 -7.76 -0.71 -1.15
N MET A 10 -6.65 -1.40 -0.90
CA MET A 10 -5.81 -1.96 -1.95
C MET A 10 -6.57 -2.95 -2.84
N ALA A 11 -7.40 -3.82 -2.24
CA ALA A 11 -8.22 -4.76 -3.00
C ALA A 11 -9.36 -4.06 -3.78
N ASP A 12 -9.87 -2.94 -3.29
CA ASP A 12 -10.90 -2.14 -3.98
C ASP A 12 -10.32 -1.43 -5.21
N GLU A 13 -9.13 -0.84 -5.07
CA GLU A 13 -8.48 -0.09 -6.15
C GLU A 13 -7.77 -0.98 -7.17
N PHE A 14 -7.07 -2.03 -6.71
CA PHE A 14 -6.26 -2.89 -7.59
C PHE A 14 -6.88 -4.27 -7.85
N GLY A 15 -7.87 -4.69 -7.06
CA GLY A 15 -8.40 -6.05 -7.05
C GLY A 15 -7.63 -6.96 -6.09
N ALA A 16 -8.32 -7.92 -5.46
CA ALA A 16 -7.75 -8.79 -4.42
C ALA A 16 -6.44 -9.50 -4.85
N ALA A 17 -6.43 -10.14 -6.01
CA ALA A 17 -5.25 -10.88 -6.50
C ALA A 17 -4.06 -9.96 -6.79
N ARG A 18 -4.30 -8.85 -7.51
CA ARG A 18 -3.24 -7.90 -7.87
C ARG A 18 -2.72 -7.14 -6.65
N SER A 19 -3.60 -6.83 -5.70
CA SER A 19 -3.23 -6.13 -4.46
C SER A 19 -2.24 -6.90 -3.59
N GLU A 20 -2.37 -8.23 -3.52
CA GLU A 20 -1.43 -9.08 -2.79
C GLU A 20 -0.07 -9.15 -3.48
N THR A 21 -0.05 -9.33 -4.80
CA THR A 21 1.20 -9.30 -5.58
C THR A 21 1.87 -7.94 -5.45
N LEU A 22 1.13 -6.85 -5.58
CA LEU A 22 1.66 -5.50 -5.43
C LEU A 22 2.24 -5.27 -4.03
N ALA A 23 1.57 -5.78 -2.99
CA ALA A 23 2.08 -5.63 -1.64
C ALA A 23 3.41 -6.39 -1.38
N LYS A 24 3.66 -7.48 -2.11
CA LYS A 24 4.83 -8.35 -1.91
C LYS A 24 5.96 -8.10 -2.92
N ASP A 25 5.65 -7.76 -4.15
CA ASP A 25 6.63 -7.62 -5.24
C ASP A 25 6.93 -6.15 -5.57
N HIS A 26 6.01 -5.22 -5.28
CA HIS A 26 6.19 -3.83 -5.69
C HIS A 26 6.95 -3.03 -4.64
N VAL A 27 8.15 -2.62 -5.00
CA VAL A 27 9.03 -1.82 -4.15
C VAL A 27 8.64 -0.34 -4.28
N LEU A 28 8.19 0.26 -3.18
CA LEU A 28 7.82 1.66 -3.13
C LEU A 28 9.06 2.49 -2.75
N SER A 29 9.48 3.37 -3.65
CA SER A 29 10.62 4.27 -3.38
C SER A 29 10.35 5.17 -2.16
N GLY A 30 9.09 5.58 -1.98
CA GLY A 30 8.64 6.37 -0.84
C GLY A 30 8.71 5.67 0.53
N LEU A 31 8.89 4.35 0.56
CA LEU A 31 9.11 3.56 1.79
C LEU A 31 10.59 3.26 2.07
N GLY A 32 11.48 3.96 1.36
CA GLY A 32 12.92 3.73 1.42
C GLY A 32 13.35 2.53 0.57
N GLY A 33 12.64 2.27 -0.53
CA GLY A 33 12.93 1.13 -1.41
C GLY A 33 12.51 -0.20 -0.80
N ARG A 34 11.33 -0.23 -0.18
CA ARG A 34 10.75 -1.44 0.44
C ARG A 34 9.39 -1.75 -0.15
N THR A 35 9.03 -3.02 -0.13
CA THR A 35 7.67 -3.47 -0.42
C THR A 35 6.72 -3.09 0.72
N VAL A 36 5.41 -3.19 0.47
CA VAL A 36 4.38 -2.95 1.49
C VAL A 36 4.55 -3.95 2.65
N ASP A 37 4.81 -5.22 2.37
CA ASP A 37 4.96 -6.25 3.39
C ASP A 37 6.22 -5.98 4.24
N GLU A 38 7.36 -5.68 3.61
CA GLU A 38 8.59 -5.29 4.32
C GLU A 38 8.40 -4.03 5.17
N ALA A 39 7.65 -3.03 4.67
CA ALA A 39 7.34 -1.84 5.43
C ALA A 39 6.45 -2.15 6.64
N LEU A 40 5.45 -3.03 6.48
CA LEU A 40 4.62 -3.50 7.59
C LEU A 40 5.46 -4.26 8.63
N GLU A 41 6.38 -5.12 8.20
CA GLU A 41 7.32 -5.84 9.08
C GLU A 41 8.29 -4.90 9.79
N ALA A 42 8.74 -3.84 9.11
CA ALA A 42 9.55 -2.77 9.69
C ALA A 42 8.78 -1.88 10.68
N GLY A 43 7.48 -2.12 10.87
CA GLY A 43 6.62 -1.36 11.79
C GLY A 43 6.11 -0.04 11.21
N VAL A 44 6.21 0.16 9.89
CA VAL A 44 5.69 1.35 9.22
C VAL A 44 4.16 1.33 9.32
N PRO A 45 3.54 2.45 9.73
CA PRO A 45 2.09 2.51 9.85
C PRO A 45 1.42 2.34 8.48
N ALA A 46 0.42 1.46 8.38
CA ALA A 46 -0.32 1.20 7.14
C ALA A 46 -0.90 2.46 6.48
N LYS A 47 -1.16 3.53 7.26
CA LYS A 47 -1.60 4.83 6.74
C LYS A 47 -0.52 5.50 5.88
N GLU A 48 0.73 5.45 6.33
CA GLU A 48 1.86 6.02 5.59
C GLU A 48 2.15 5.20 4.33
N ILE A 49 2.10 3.87 4.45
CA ILE A 49 2.21 2.96 3.30
C ILE A 49 1.15 3.29 2.25
N TRP A 50 -0.11 3.44 2.65
CA TRP A 50 -1.19 3.82 1.74
C TRP A 50 -1.00 5.18 1.09
N GLN A 51 -0.47 6.16 1.83
CA GLN A 51 -0.15 7.47 1.25
C GLN A 51 0.93 7.36 0.18
N GLN A 52 1.96 6.54 0.40
CA GLN A 52 2.99 6.30 -0.61
C GLN A 52 2.45 5.57 -1.83
N VAL A 53 1.62 4.54 -1.64
CA VAL A 53 0.90 3.87 -2.73
C VAL A 53 0.06 4.90 -3.50
N CYS A 54 -0.75 5.70 -2.82
CA CYS A 54 -1.57 6.69 -3.50
C CYS A 54 -0.76 7.81 -4.17
N ALA A 55 0.46 8.09 -3.72
CA ALA A 55 1.35 9.04 -4.36
C ALA A 55 1.98 8.44 -5.62
N GLU A 56 2.43 7.19 -5.57
CA GLU A 56 3.08 6.51 -6.69
C GLU A 56 2.09 6.13 -7.80
N PHE A 57 0.88 5.70 -7.44
CA PHE A 57 -0.18 5.34 -8.39
C PHE A 57 -1.11 6.52 -8.71
N GLU A 58 -0.78 7.73 -8.25
CA GLU A 58 -1.58 8.95 -8.46
C GLU A 58 -3.07 8.76 -8.14
N ILE A 59 -3.37 8.00 -7.07
CA ILE A 59 -4.75 7.70 -6.68
C ILE A 59 -5.43 8.99 -6.24
N PRO A 60 -6.59 9.34 -6.83
CA PRO A 60 -7.29 10.58 -6.53
C PRO A 60 -7.71 10.63 -5.07
N ALA A 61 -7.71 11.84 -4.49
CA ALA A 61 -7.99 12.06 -3.08
C ALA A 61 -9.40 11.61 -2.66
N GLU A 62 -10.34 11.54 -3.60
CA GLU A 62 -11.69 11.01 -3.40
C GLU A 62 -11.70 9.52 -3.00
N ARG A 63 -10.58 8.81 -3.23
CA ARG A 63 -10.40 7.38 -2.92
C ARG A 63 -9.28 7.09 -1.90
N ARG A 64 -8.75 8.13 -1.23
CA ARG A 64 -7.65 8.03 -0.23
C ARG A 64 -8.12 7.75 1.20
#